data_AF-A0AA96HRG9-F1
#
_entry.id   AF-A0AA96HRG9-F1
#
_cell.length_a   1.000
_cell.length_b   1.000
_cell.length_c   1.000
_cell.angle_alpha   90.00
_cell.angle_beta   90.00
_cell.angle_gamma   90.00
#
_symmetry.space_group_name_H-M   'P 1'
#
loop_
_entity.id
_entity.type
_entity.pdbx_description
1 polymer ?
#
loop_
_entity_poly.entity_id
_entity_poly.type
_entity_poly.pdbx_seq_one_letter_code
_entity_poly.pdbx_strand_id
1 'polypeptide(L)'
;MSWLSSNLVKGDVRERTIITICGISPDIDGIGLFIDLLMRPFGVATNYWGEFHHILHNLSFCMVVTVFSYVLAKTNKIKVACFAFAVFHLHLLCDLVGSKGPDGYQWPIPYLEPFTSEVMITWQYQWELNAWPNILIGLALLLNIIMYAKFYGVSPFEIVSEKANRAFVRIVNRVVFRH
;
A
#
# COMPACT_ATOMS: atom_id res chain seq x y z
N MET A 1 -3.32 2.43 3.93
CA MET A 1 -3.67 1.57 5.08
C MET A 1 -2.45 1.12 5.85
N SER A 2 -1.41 0.68 5.15
CA SER A 2 -0.17 0.09 5.69
C SER A 2 0.51 0.93 6.79
N TRP A 3 0.61 2.25 6.63
CA TRP A 3 1.15 3.12 7.69
C TRP A 3 0.29 3.14 8.95
N LEU A 4 -1.04 3.26 8.83
CA LEU A 4 -1.94 3.21 9.99
C LEU A 4 -1.82 1.87 10.71
N SER A 5 -1.79 0.75 9.97
CA SER A 5 -1.59 -0.58 10.55
C SER A 5 -0.23 -0.72 11.24
N SER A 6 0.82 -0.08 10.72
CA SER A 6 2.16 -0.12 11.34
C SER A 6 2.20 0.48 12.75
N ASN A 7 1.29 1.42 13.07
CA ASN A 7 1.20 2.04 14.39
C ASN A 7 0.66 1.10 15.48
N LEU A 8 0.14 -0.08 15.11
CA LEU A 8 -0.25 -1.12 16.06
C LEU A 8 0.95 -1.85 16.67
N VAL A 9 2.13 -1.74 16.05
CA VAL A 9 3.39 -2.26 16.59
C VAL A 9 4.06 -1.16 17.40
N LYS A 10 4.29 -1.43 18.70
CA LYS A 10 5.13 -0.58 19.56
C LYS A 10 6.59 -0.69 19.11
N GLY A 11 6.97 0.08 18.09
CA GLY A 11 8.29 0.11 17.47
C GLY A 11 8.78 1.53 17.22
N ASP A 12 10.03 1.64 16.77
CA ASP A 12 10.58 2.91 16.29
C ASP A 12 10.06 3.24 14.88
N VAL A 13 10.39 4.43 14.38
CA VAL A 13 10.01 4.87 13.03
C VAL A 13 10.51 3.87 11.98
N ARG A 14 11.69 3.25 12.19
CA ARG A 14 12.25 2.28 11.25
C ARG A 14 11.35 1.07 11.07
N GLU A 15 10.86 0.47 12.14
CA GLU A 15 9.96 -0.69 12.05
C GLU A 15 8.61 -0.31 11.40
N ARG A 16 8.08 0.88 11.70
CA ARG A 16 6.88 1.39 11.02
C ARG A 16 7.09 1.62 9.53
N THR A 17 8.26 2.15 9.16
CA THR A 17 8.67 2.31 7.75
C THR A 17 8.72 0.96 7.05
N ILE A 18 9.34 -0.05 7.64
CA ILE A 18 9.43 -1.40 7.06
C ILE A 18 8.03 -1.96 6.77
N ILE A 19 7.13 -1.96 7.77
CA ILE A 19 5.76 -2.47 7.59
C ILE A 19 5.03 -1.67 6.51
N THR A 20 5.16 -0.34 6.51
CA THR A 20 4.51 0.52 5.52
C THR A 20 4.97 0.19 4.11
N ILE A 21 6.29 0.04 3.90
CA ILE A 21 6.89 -0.31 2.60
C ILE A 21 6.42 -1.68 2.14
N CYS A 22 6.39 -2.69 3.02
CA CYS A 22 5.89 -4.02 2.65
C CYS A 22 4.46 -3.97 2.12
N GLY A 23 3.59 -3.17 2.74
CA GLY A 23 2.19 -3.05 2.31
C GLY A 23 1.95 -2.15 1.09
N ILE A 24 2.98 -1.55 0.48
CA ILE A 24 2.89 -0.87 -0.83
C ILE A 24 3.83 -1.49 -1.87
N SER A 25 4.65 -2.46 -1.47
CA SER A 25 5.63 -3.10 -2.33
C SER A 25 5.05 -3.89 -3.51
N PRO A 26 3.82 -4.45 -3.47
CA PRO A 26 3.22 -5.07 -4.65
C PRO A 26 3.22 -4.11 -5.84
N ASP A 27 2.79 -2.86 -5.64
CA ASP A 27 2.65 -1.83 -6.69
C ASP A 27 3.98 -1.37 -7.32
N ILE A 28 5.13 -1.86 -6.86
CA ILE A 28 6.42 -1.56 -7.52
C ILE A 28 6.40 -2.03 -8.98
N ASP A 29 5.67 -3.11 -9.28
CA ASP A 29 5.46 -3.59 -10.65
C ASP A 29 4.57 -2.68 -11.51
N GLY A 30 3.87 -1.72 -10.89
CA GLY A 30 3.08 -0.70 -11.56
C GLY A 30 3.89 0.45 -12.15
N ILE A 31 5.22 0.46 -11.98
CA ILE A 31 6.11 1.52 -12.53
C ILE A 31 6.00 1.65 -14.06
N GLY A 32 5.56 0.59 -14.74
CA GLY A 32 5.26 0.60 -16.17
C GLY A 32 4.32 1.73 -16.58
N LEU A 33 3.38 2.15 -15.73
CA LEU A 33 2.44 3.24 -16.01
C LEU A 33 3.17 4.56 -16.28
N PHE A 34 4.22 4.84 -15.51
CA PHE A 34 5.00 6.04 -15.69
C PHE A 34 5.77 6.02 -17.00
N ILE A 35 6.32 4.86 -17.38
CA ILE A 35 7.03 4.68 -18.65
C ILE A 35 6.04 4.85 -19.82
N ASP A 36 4.88 4.21 -19.75
CA ASP A 36 3.83 4.30 -20.78
C ASP A 36 3.38 5.75 -20.99
N LEU A 37 3.19 6.52 -19.91
CA LEU A 37 2.83 7.93 -19.97
C LEU A 37 3.95 8.82 -20.53
N LEU A 38 5.22 8.54 -20.19
CA LEU A 38 6.37 9.30 -20.68
C LEU A 38 6.67 9.06 -22.15
N MET A 39 6.44 7.85 -22.65
CA MET A 39 6.77 7.45 -24.02
C MET A 39 5.70 7.89 -25.03
N ARG A 40 4.45 8.02 -24.57
CA ARG A 40 3.30 8.40 -25.41
C ARG A 40 3.49 9.70 -26.22
N PRO A 41 4.03 10.81 -25.67
CA PRO A 41 4.30 12.02 -26.45
C PRO A 41 5.35 11.86 -27.56
N PHE A 42 6.22 10.85 -27.45
CA PHE A 42 7.24 10.53 -28.46
C PHE A 42 6.73 9.59 -29.56
N GLY A 43 5.44 9.24 -29.56
CA GLY A 43 4.84 8.34 -30.54
C GLY A 43 5.21 6.86 -30.33
N VAL A 44 5.79 6.51 -29.18
CA VAL A 44 6.12 5.13 -28.83
C VAL A 44 4.97 4.56 -28.00
N ALA A 45 4.33 3.51 -28.51
CA ALA A 45 3.28 2.78 -27.81
C ALA A 45 3.91 1.63 -26.99
N THR A 46 3.83 1.73 -25.67
CA THR A 46 4.18 0.66 -24.72
C THR A 46 2.95 0.27 -23.90
N ASN A 47 2.96 -0.92 -23.31
CA ASN A 47 1.91 -1.43 -22.41
C ASN A 47 2.54 -2.08 -21.16
N TYR A 48 3.59 -1.47 -20.63
CA TYR A 48 4.32 -2.06 -19.52
C TYR A 48 3.49 -2.14 -18.25
N TRP A 49 2.58 -1.20 -18.03
CA TRP A 49 1.65 -1.32 -16.91
C TRP A 49 0.76 -2.56 -17.07
N GLY A 50 0.12 -2.74 -18.23
CA GLY A 50 -0.76 -3.89 -18.46
C GLY A 50 -0.03 -5.24 -18.43
N GLU A 51 1.23 -5.28 -18.86
CA GLU A 51 2.03 -6.51 -18.90
C GLU A 51 2.62 -6.89 -17.54
N PHE A 52 3.05 -5.92 -16.72
CA PHE A 52 3.84 -6.21 -15.51
C PHE A 52 3.10 -6.03 -14.18
N HIS A 53 2.01 -5.26 -14.11
CA HIS A 53 1.43 -4.75 -12.85
C HIS A 53 0.82 -5.80 -11.86
N HIS A 54 0.85 -7.10 -12.15
CA HIS A 54 0.48 -8.12 -11.14
C HIS A 54 1.51 -9.20 -10.90
N ILE A 55 2.73 -9.04 -11.43
CA ILE A 55 3.79 -10.04 -11.25
C ILE A 55 4.27 -10.10 -9.79
N LEU A 56 4.10 -9.02 -9.01
CA LEU A 56 4.45 -9.01 -7.59
C LEU A 56 3.24 -9.28 -6.69
N HIS A 57 2.03 -9.40 -7.24
CA HIS A 57 0.80 -9.60 -6.47
C HIS A 57 0.56 -11.08 -6.17
N ASN A 58 1.56 -11.77 -5.60
CA ASN A 58 1.50 -13.20 -5.30
C ASN A 58 2.09 -13.55 -3.93
N LEU A 59 1.79 -14.77 -3.47
CA LEU A 59 2.25 -15.30 -2.20
C LEU A 59 3.78 -15.40 -2.14
N SER A 60 4.44 -15.72 -3.25
CA SER A 60 5.89 -15.86 -3.29
C SER A 60 6.59 -14.54 -2.97
N PHE A 61 6.15 -13.44 -3.60
CA PHE A 61 6.65 -12.10 -3.29
C PHE A 61 6.27 -11.68 -1.87
N CYS A 62 5.06 -12.02 -1.41
CA CYS A 62 4.67 -11.81 0.00
C CYS A 62 5.66 -12.46 0.98
N MET A 63 6.06 -13.71 0.72
CA MET A 63 7.02 -14.43 1.56
C MET A 63 8.40 -13.78 1.53
N VAL A 64 8.85 -13.32 0.35
CA VAL A 64 10.10 -12.57 0.20
C VAL A 64 10.07 -11.32 1.07
N VAL A 65 9.07 -10.44 0.91
CA VAL A 65 8.99 -9.19 1.70
C VAL A 65 8.83 -9.49 3.20
N THR A 66 8.13 -10.55 3.57
CA THR A 66 7.98 -10.99 4.96
C THR A 66 9.33 -11.37 5.57
N VAL A 67 10.13 -12.20 4.87
CA VAL A 67 11.48 -12.60 5.33
C VAL A 67 12.40 -11.38 5.42
N PHE A 68 12.42 -10.51 4.41
CA PHE A 68 13.21 -9.29 4.44
C PHE A 68 12.81 -8.38 5.61
N SER A 69 11.52 -8.23 5.89
CA SER A 69 11.05 -7.42 7.01
C SER A 69 11.53 -7.97 8.37
N TYR A 70 11.54 -9.30 8.54
CA TYR A 70 12.05 -9.97 9.74
C TYR A 70 13.55 -9.68 9.94
N VAL A 71 14.34 -9.76 8.86
CA VAL A 71 15.79 -9.55 8.89
C VAL A 71 16.13 -8.08 9.16
N LEU A 72 15.38 -7.15 8.56
CA LEU A 72 15.63 -5.71 8.65
C LEU A 72 15.12 -5.09 9.97
N ALA A 73 14.14 -5.71 10.61
CA ALA A 73 13.62 -5.28 11.90
C ALA A 73 14.68 -5.40 13.00
N LYS A 74 14.71 -4.40 13.89
CA LYS A 74 15.74 -4.30 14.93
C LYS A 74 15.33 -5.02 16.21
N THR A 75 14.10 -4.81 16.65
CA THR A 75 13.62 -5.19 17.98
C THR A 75 12.43 -6.15 17.88
N ASN A 76 11.36 -5.74 17.19
CA ASN A 76 10.09 -6.46 17.13
C ASN A 76 10.00 -7.41 15.93
N LYS A 77 11.07 -8.17 15.64
CA LYS A 77 11.24 -8.93 14.38
C LYS A 77 10.03 -9.76 13.96
N ILE A 78 9.52 -10.60 14.87
CA ILE A 78 8.36 -11.47 14.59
C ILE A 78 7.11 -10.63 14.33
N LYS A 79 6.86 -9.60 15.15
CA LYS A 79 5.67 -8.74 14.96
C LYS A 79 5.76 -7.98 13.64
N VAL A 80 6.93 -7.44 13.29
CA VAL A 80 7.15 -6.76 12.01
C VAL A 80 6.89 -7.71 10.84
N ALA A 81 7.38 -8.96 10.92
CA ALA A 81 7.11 -9.97 9.90
C ALA A 81 5.62 -10.31 9.77
N CYS A 82 4.93 -10.56 10.90
CA CYS A 82 3.48 -10.82 10.89
C CYS A 82 2.70 -9.65 10.30
N PHE A 83 3.07 -8.42 10.67
CA PHE A 83 2.41 -7.23 10.13
C PHE A 83 2.73 -7.01 8.67
N ALA A 84 3.97 -7.23 8.22
CA ALA A 84 4.35 -7.17 6.80
C ALA A 84 3.52 -8.14 5.96
N PHE A 85 3.41 -9.39 6.41
CA PHE A 85 2.55 -10.40 5.78
C PHE A 85 1.08 -9.95 5.74
N ALA A 86 0.55 -9.45 6.87
CA ALA A 86 -0.83 -9.03 6.98
C ALA A 86 -1.16 -7.80 6.13
N VAL A 87 -0.30 -6.77 6.10
CA VAL A 87 -0.56 -5.56 5.30
C VAL A 87 -0.39 -5.82 3.80
N PHE A 88 0.47 -6.76 3.42
CA PHE A 88 0.56 -7.23 2.04
C PHE A 88 -0.73 -7.93 1.61
N HIS A 89 -1.27 -8.83 2.44
CA HIS A 89 -2.56 -9.46 2.13
C HIS A 89 -3.73 -8.48 2.20
N LEU A 90 -3.65 -7.46 3.05
CA LEU A 90 -4.62 -6.37 3.07
C LEU A 90 -4.59 -5.59 1.75
N HIS A 91 -3.41 -5.34 1.18
CA HIS A 91 -3.24 -4.76 -0.15
C HIS A 91 -3.96 -5.61 -1.21
N LEU A 92 -3.61 -6.90 -1.29
CA LEU A 92 -4.26 -7.84 -2.22
C LEU A 92 -5.78 -7.91 -2.04
N LEU A 93 -6.26 -7.85 -0.79
CA LEU A 93 -7.69 -7.83 -0.51
C LEU A 93 -8.34 -6.55 -1.06
N CYS A 94 -7.70 -5.39 -0.92
CA CYS A 94 -8.19 -4.15 -1.51
C CYS A 94 -8.24 -4.23 -3.03
N ASP A 95 -7.24 -4.85 -3.67
CA ASP A 95 -7.23 -5.04 -5.12
C ASP A 95 -8.35 -5.97 -5.56
N LEU A 96 -8.48 -7.13 -4.91
CA LEU A 96 -9.51 -8.12 -5.21
C LEU A 96 -10.92 -7.56 -5.13
N VAL A 97 -11.13 -6.62 -4.21
CA VAL A 97 -12.46 -6.12 -3.86
C VAL A 97 -12.79 -4.84 -4.63
N GLY A 98 -11.81 -3.98 -4.89
CA GLY A 98 -12.08 -2.60 -5.31
C GLY A 98 -11.18 -2.02 -6.38
N SER A 99 -10.50 -2.82 -7.20
CA SER A 99 -9.59 -2.31 -8.26
C SER A 99 -10.08 -2.54 -9.70
N LYS A 100 -11.37 -2.87 -9.92
CA LYS A 100 -11.87 -3.16 -11.27
C LYS A 100 -11.61 -1.98 -12.21
N GLY A 101 -11.12 -2.30 -13.41
CA GLY A 101 -10.82 -1.33 -14.45
C GLY A 101 -12.08 -0.62 -14.98
N PRO A 102 -11.93 0.57 -15.57
CA PRO A 102 -13.05 1.30 -16.17
C PRO A 102 -13.64 0.60 -17.40
N ASP A 103 -12.90 -0.34 -17.98
CA ASP A 103 -13.30 -1.27 -19.04
C ASP A 103 -14.06 -2.52 -18.50
N GLY A 104 -14.21 -2.62 -17.19
CA GLY A 104 -14.84 -3.76 -16.51
C GLY A 104 -13.89 -4.92 -16.24
N TYR A 105 -12.60 -4.80 -16.57
CA TYR A 105 -11.62 -5.86 -16.34
C TYR A 105 -11.33 -6.03 -14.84
N GLN A 106 -11.39 -7.27 -14.35
CA GLN A 106 -11.34 -7.59 -12.92
C GLN A 106 -9.93 -7.69 -12.32
N TRP A 107 -8.87 -7.51 -13.12
CA TRP A 107 -7.50 -7.49 -12.59
C TRP A 107 -7.18 -8.71 -11.69
N PRO A 108 -7.19 -9.95 -12.24
CA PRO A 108 -7.01 -11.16 -11.45
C PRO A 108 -5.67 -11.20 -10.71
N ILE A 109 -5.68 -11.71 -9.49
CA ILE A 109 -4.49 -11.85 -8.65
C ILE A 109 -3.85 -13.23 -8.88
N PRO A 110 -2.63 -13.31 -9.43
CA PRO A 110 -1.93 -14.57 -9.71
C PRO A 110 -1.31 -15.16 -8.42
N TYR A 111 -2.15 -15.54 -7.46
CA TYR A 111 -1.73 -15.74 -6.06
C TYR A 111 -0.62 -16.79 -5.86
N LEU A 112 -0.56 -17.82 -6.72
CA LEU A 112 0.43 -18.90 -6.63
C LEU A 112 1.61 -18.76 -7.60
N GLU A 113 1.76 -17.63 -8.29
CA GLU A 113 2.97 -17.40 -9.08
C GLU A 113 4.23 -17.33 -8.19
N PRO A 114 5.40 -17.76 -8.70
CA PRO A 114 5.66 -18.27 -10.06
C PRO A 114 5.48 -19.80 -10.19
N PHE A 115 4.84 -20.47 -9.23
CA PHE A 115 4.69 -21.93 -9.25
C PHE A 115 3.61 -22.41 -10.22
N THR A 116 2.51 -21.66 -10.32
CA THR A 116 1.44 -21.91 -11.29
C THR A 116 0.72 -20.61 -11.64
N SER A 117 0.36 -20.46 -12.91
CA SER A 117 -0.49 -19.37 -13.41
C SER A 117 -1.96 -19.81 -13.57
N GLU A 118 -2.33 -21.01 -13.11
CA GLU A 118 -3.72 -21.49 -13.17
C GLU A 118 -4.61 -20.90 -12.07
N VAL A 119 -4.01 -20.51 -10.93
CA VAL A 119 -4.75 -19.98 -9.78
C VAL A 119 -4.77 -18.46 -9.81
N MET A 120 -5.77 -17.95 -10.50
CA MET A 120 -6.09 -16.53 -10.62
C MET A 120 -7.28 -16.20 -9.72
N ILE A 121 -7.05 -15.41 -8.67
CA ILE A 121 -8.10 -15.03 -7.73
C ILE A 121 -8.85 -13.82 -8.32
N THR A 122 -10.16 -13.99 -8.47
CA THR A 122 -11.10 -12.93 -8.88
C THR A 122 -12.30 -12.91 -7.94
N TRP A 123 -13.07 -11.82 -7.99
CA TRP A 123 -14.29 -11.72 -7.20
C TRP A 123 -15.41 -11.08 -8.02
N GLN A 124 -16.53 -11.82 -8.14
CA GLN A 124 -17.67 -11.40 -8.94
C GLN A 124 -18.30 -10.06 -8.52
N TYR A 125 -18.09 -9.63 -7.26
CA TYR A 125 -18.61 -8.37 -6.73
C TYR A 125 -17.57 -7.25 -6.68
N GLN A 126 -16.43 -7.42 -7.37
CA GLN A 126 -15.40 -6.39 -7.41
C GLN A 126 -15.96 -5.10 -8.02
N TRP A 127 -15.78 -4.01 -7.27
CA TRP A 127 -16.19 -2.68 -7.69
C TRP A 127 -15.04 -1.91 -8.35
N GLU A 128 -15.41 -0.86 -9.08
CA GLU A 128 -14.47 0.00 -9.79
C GLU A 128 -13.56 0.77 -8.84
N LEU A 129 -12.33 1.05 -9.27
CA LEU A 129 -11.35 1.78 -8.46
C LEU A 129 -11.88 3.13 -7.91
N ASN A 130 -12.69 3.83 -8.69
CA ASN A 130 -13.30 5.12 -8.34
C ASN A 130 -14.70 5.00 -7.70
N ALA A 131 -15.16 3.80 -7.32
CA ALA A 131 -16.47 3.61 -6.71
C ALA A 131 -16.57 4.25 -5.32
N TRP A 132 -17.80 4.58 -4.91
CA TRP A 132 -18.06 5.22 -3.62
C TRP A 132 -17.51 4.48 -2.38
N PRO A 133 -17.40 3.12 -2.32
CA PRO A 133 -16.81 2.46 -1.17
C PRO A 133 -15.34 2.84 -0.97
N ASN A 134 -14.56 2.91 -2.07
CA ASN A 134 -13.15 3.31 -2.02
C ASN A 134 -13.01 4.77 -1.59
N ILE A 135 -13.89 5.65 -2.07
CA ILE A 135 -13.91 7.06 -1.65
C ILE A 135 -14.16 7.15 -0.13
N LEU A 136 -15.16 6.44 0.38
CA LEU A 136 -15.49 6.44 1.80
C LEU A 136 -14.36 5.87 2.66
N ILE A 137 -13.77 4.75 2.24
CA ILE A 137 -12.59 4.15 2.91
C ILE A 137 -11.42 5.14 2.91
N GLY A 138 -11.13 5.77 1.77
CA GLY A 138 -10.07 6.78 1.65
C GLY A 138 -10.27 7.96 2.59
N LEU A 139 -11.49 8.50 2.66
CA LEU A 139 -11.84 9.57 3.60
C LEU A 139 -11.70 9.13 5.06
N ALA A 140 -12.17 7.93 5.41
CA ALA A 140 -12.02 7.38 6.76
C ALA A 140 -10.55 7.23 7.15
N LEU A 141 -9.70 6.74 6.24
CA LEU A 141 -8.25 6.61 6.48
C LEU A 141 -7.57 7.98 6.63
N LEU A 142 -7.96 8.98 5.83
CA LEU A 142 -7.47 10.35 5.95
C LEU A 142 -7.84 10.95 7.31
N LEU A 143 -9.09 10.79 7.75
CA LEU A 143 -9.52 11.21 9.08
C LEU A 143 -8.69 10.52 10.16
N ASN A 144 -8.45 9.21 10.06
CA ASN A 144 -7.61 8.48 11.00
C ASN A 144 -6.17 9.03 11.04
N ILE A 145 -5.57 9.40 9.90
CA ILE A 145 -4.25 10.04 9.86
C ILE A 145 -4.25 11.37 10.61
N ILE A 146 -5.28 12.19 10.43
CA ILE A 146 -5.43 13.47 11.13
C ILE A 146 -5.57 13.24 12.65
N MET A 147 -6.36 12.24 13.06
CA MET A 147 -6.52 11.87 14.46
C MET A 147 -5.20 11.38 15.06
N TYR A 148 -4.44 10.54 14.34
CA TYR A 148 -3.12 10.11 14.79
C TYR A 148 -2.15 11.27 14.98
N ALA A 149 -2.15 12.24 14.04
CA ALA A 149 -1.33 13.44 14.16
C ALA A 149 -1.72 14.27 15.40
N LYS A 150 -3.03 14.37 15.71
CA LYS A 150 -3.52 15.11 16.88
C LYS A 150 -3.17 14.44 18.21
N PHE A 151 -3.45 13.15 18.36
CA PHE A 151 -3.34 12.47 19.66
C PHE A 151 -1.96 11.88 19.94
N TYR A 152 -1.23 11.50 18.89
CA TYR A 152 0.05 10.81 19.03
C TYR A 152 1.23 11.60 18.44
N GLY A 153 0.98 12.75 17.78
CA GLY A 153 2.05 13.58 17.23
C GLY A 153 2.83 12.93 16.08
N VAL A 154 2.23 11.93 15.43
CA VAL A 154 2.84 11.17 14.31
C VAL A 154 1.94 11.19 13.08
N SER A 155 2.57 11.14 11.91
CA SER A 155 1.92 11.14 10.60
C SER A 155 2.76 10.34 9.60
N PRO A 156 2.22 9.94 8.44
CA PRO A 156 2.99 9.22 7.42
C PRO A 156 4.30 9.91 7.01
N PHE A 157 4.37 11.24 7.16
CA PHE A 157 5.57 12.01 6.86
C PHE A 157 6.78 11.66 7.73
N GLU A 158 6.60 11.01 8.88
CA GLU A 158 7.70 10.55 9.72
C GLU A 158 8.64 9.58 8.99
N ILE A 159 8.12 8.83 8.01
CA ILE A 159 8.89 7.88 7.19
C ILE A 159 9.92 8.62 6.32
N VAL A 160 9.56 9.81 5.85
CA VAL A 160 10.36 10.60 4.90
C VAL A 160 11.22 11.63 5.63
N SER A 161 10.63 12.35 6.59
CA SER A 161 11.31 13.42 7.30
C SER A 161 10.64 13.79 8.60
N GLU A 162 11.43 13.83 9.68
CA GLU A 162 10.98 14.31 10.98
C GLU A 162 10.52 15.78 10.93
N LYS A 163 11.17 16.61 10.09
CA LYS A 163 10.77 18.01 9.88
C LYS A 163 9.38 18.09 9.24
N ALA A 164 9.11 17.26 8.24
CA ALA A 164 7.80 17.20 7.58
C ALA A 164 6.70 16.71 8.55
N ASN A 165 7.00 15.68 9.36
CA ASN A 165 6.09 15.21 10.41
C ASN A 165 5.70 16.35 11.38
N ARG A 166 6.70 17.06 11.93
CA ARG A 166 6.44 18.19 12.85
C ARG A 166 5.65 19.32 12.19
N ALA A 167 5.92 19.62 10.92
CA ALA A 167 5.17 20.63 10.17
C ALA A 167 3.69 20.23 10.00
N PHE A 168 3.43 18.98 9.61
CA PHE A 168 2.08 18.47 9.44
C PHE A 168 1.29 18.47 10.76
N VAL A 169 1.86 17.94 11.85
CA VAL A 169 1.23 17.92 13.17
C VAL A 169 0.91 19.34 13.65
N ARG A 170 1.79 20.31 13.41
CA ARG A 170 1.55 21.72 13.74
C ARG A 170 0.35 22.29 12.98
N ILE A 171 0.23 21.98 11.69
CA ILE A 171 -0.91 22.42 10.86
C ILE A 171 -2.20 21.81 11.40
N VAL A 172 -2.24 20.50 11.67
CA VAL A 172 -3.41 19.82 12.23
C VAL A 172 -3.87 20.47 13.55
N ASN A 173 -2.93 20.71 14.46
CA ASN A 173 -3.23 21.34 15.75
C ASN A 173 -3.74 22.78 15.60
N ARG A 174 -3.26 23.54 14.61
CA ARG A 174 -3.67 24.93 14.38
C ARG A 174 -5.02 25.07 13.66
N VAL A 175 -5.29 24.18 12.71
CA VAL A 175 -6.41 24.32 11.77
C VAL A 175 -7.62 23.50 12.20
N VAL A 176 -7.41 22.24 12.57
CA VAL A 176 -8.50 21.28 12.80
C VAL A 176 -9.02 21.35 14.23
N PHE A 177 -8.13 21.59 15.20
CA PHE A 177 -8.47 21.56 16.63
C PHE A 177 -8.07 22.87 17.32
N ARG A 178 -8.60 23.99 16.81
CA ARG A 178 -8.46 25.30 17.46
C ARG A 178 -9.00 25.21 18.90
N HIS A 179 -8.11 25.35 19.88
CA HIS A 179 -8.46 25.77 21.22
C HIS A 179 -8.05 27.24 21.36
#